data_AF-A0A7W0G4A1-F1
#
_entry.id   AF-A0A7W0G4A1-F1
#
_cell.length_a   1.000
_cell.length_b   1.000
_cell.length_c   1.000
_cell.angle_alpha   90.00
_cell.angle_beta   90.00
_cell.angle_gamma   90.00
#
_symmetry.space_group_name_H-M   'P 1'
#
loop_
_entity.id
_entity.type
_entity.pdbx_description
1 polymer ?
#
loop_
_entity_poly.entity_id
_entity_poly.type
_entity_poly.pdbx_seq_one_letter_code
_entity_poly.pdbx_strand_id
1 'polypeptide(L)'
;MRRPLRKLTRVAALGLLAATFAAGPFRLPVAEASSHREAPLISADPLADGTDTYAFISPDRPNSVTVLANFIPDENPAGGPNFFKFDDSVLYQIRFDNNGDGLLD
;
A
#
# COMPACT_ATOMS: atom_id res chain seq x y z
N MET A 1 36.53 -45.34 -8.30
CA MET A 1 36.63 -44.21 -7.34
C MET A 1 36.68 -42.88 -8.13
N ARG A 2 35.53 -42.28 -8.49
CA ARG A 2 35.44 -41.03 -9.31
C ARG A 2 34.26 -40.11 -8.91
N ARG A 3 33.96 -40.03 -7.60
CA ARG A 3 32.82 -39.24 -7.06
C ARG A 3 33.08 -37.76 -6.65
N PRO A 4 34.32 -37.21 -6.54
CA PRO A 4 34.48 -35.85 -5.99
C PRO A 4 34.19 -34.73 -7.01
N LEU A 5 34.41 -34.97 -8.32
CA LEU A 5 34.33 -33.93 -9.34
C LEU A 5 32.90 -33.46 -9.67
N ARG A 6 31.90 -34.32 -9.46
CA ARG A 6 30.47 -34.01 -9.67
C ARG A 6 29.83 -33.16 -8.56
N LYS A 7 30.41 -33.17 -7.35
CA LYS A 7 29.95 -32.32 -6.23
C LYS A 7 30.47 -30.89 -6.39
N LEU A 8 31.73 -30.76 -6.81
CA LEU A 8 32.38 -29.46 -7.02
C LEU A 8 31.71 -28.66 -8.14
N THR A 9 31.34 -29.32 -9.24
CA THR A 9 30.63 -28.72 -10.38
C THR A 9 29.23 -28.24 -10.03
N ARG A 10 28.49 -28.94 -9.16
CA ARG A 10 27.17 -28.51 -8.69
C ARG A 10 27.22 -27.30 -7.75
N VAL A 11 28.21 -27.25 -6.86
CA VAL A 11 28.43 -26.11 -5.95
C VAL A 11 28.86 -24.88 -6.75
N ALA A 12 29.76 -25.05 -7.73
CA ALA A 12 30.17 -23.98 -8.62
C ALA A 12 29.01 -23.45 -9.49
N ALA A 13 28.14 -24.33 -10.00
CA ALA A 13 26.96 -23.92 -10.77
C ALA A 13 25.94 -23.15 -9.93
N LEU A 14 25.70 -23.57 -8.68
CA LEU A 14 24.83 -22.85 -7.74
C LEU A 14 25.44 -21.49 -7.33
N GLY A 15 26.76 -21.44 -7.12
CA GLY A 15 27.46 -20.19 -6.82
C GLY A 15 27.42 -19.20 -7.99
N LEU A 16 27.56 -19.68 -9.23
CA LEU A 16 27.47 -18.84 -10.43
C LEU A 16 26.05 -18.32 -10.65
N LEU A 17 25.02 -19.12 -10.37
CA LEU A 17 23.61 -18.72 -10.45
C LEU A 17 23.24 -17.66 -9.40
N ALA A 18 23.80 -17.76 -8.19
CA ALA A 18 23.63 -16.75 -7.15
C ALA A 18 24.37 -15.44 -7.49
N ALA A 19 25.57 -15.53 -8.07
CA ALA A 19 26.34 -14.37 -8.49
C ALA A 19 25.68 -13.62 -9.67
N THR A 20 25.06 -14.31 -10.63
CA THR A 20 24.30 -13.67 -11.70
C THR A 20 23.02 -13.01 -11.20
N PHE A 21 22.41 -13.51 -10.13
CA PHE A 21 21.27 -12.84 -9.48
C PHE A 21 21.69 -11.56 -8.73
N ALA A 22 22.86 -11.57 -8.07
CA ALA A 22 23.35 -10.44 -7.28
C ALA A 22 24.01 -9.33 -8.11
N ALA A 23 24.69 -9.69 -9.20
CA ALA A 23 25.45 -8.76 -10.06
C ALA A 23 24.85 -8.56 -11.46
N GLY A 24 23.81 -9.32 -11.82
CA GLY A 24 23.15 -9.21 -13.11
C GLY A 24 22.22 -8.00 -13.22
N PRO A 25 21.73 -7.70 -14.44
CA PRO A 25 20.92 -6.52 -14.74
C PRO A 25 19.53 -6.52 -14.08
N PHE A 26 19.19 -7.57 -13.33
CA PHE A 26 17.94 -7.72 -12.58
C PHE A 26 18.02 -7.10 -11.19
N ARG A 27 18.64 -5.92 -11.05
CA ARG A 27 18.36 -5.07 -9.90
C ARG A 27 16.91 -4.66 -10.03
N LEU A 28 16.04 -5.28 -9.23
CA LEU A 28 14.65 -4.85 -9.13
C LEU A 28 14.69 -3.34 -8.84
N PRO A 29 14.02 -2.49 -9.64
CA PRO A 29 13.90 -1.09 -9.30
C PRO A 29 13.36 -1.04 -7.87
N VAL A 30 13.99 -0.23 -7.02
CA VAL A 30 13.37 0.10 -5.74
C VAL A 30 12.04 0.71 -6.12
N ALA A 31 10.95 0.04 -5.81
CA ALA A 31 9.63 0.59 -6.05
C ALA A 31 9.54 1.80 -5.14
N GLU A 32 9.67 3.00 -5.71
CA GLU A 32 9.34 4.22 -4.99
C GLU A 32 7.83 4.16 -4.76
N ALA A 33 7.43 3.93 -3.52
CA ALA A 33 6.04 4.08 -3.16
C ALA A 33 5.66 5.54 -3.42
N SER A 34 4.64 5.76 -4.25
CA SER A 34 4.13 7.11 -4.47
C SER A 34 3.65 7.68 -3.14
N SER A 35 4.13 8.86 -2.78
CA SER A 35 3.58 9.63 -1.66
C SER A 35 2.20 10.15 -2.06
N HIS A 36 1.14 9.67 -1.40
CA HIS A 36 -0.25 10.05 -1.71
C HIS A 36 -0.50 11.55 -1.50
N ARG A 37 0.17 12.12 -0.50
CA ARG A 37 0.11 13.53 -0.13
C ARG A 37 0.81 14.46 -1.14
N GLU A 38 1.64 13.93 -2.02
CA GLU A 38 2.35 14.69 -3.06
C GLU A 38 1.58 14.74 -4.39
N ALA A 39 0.40 14.12 -4.47
CA ALA A 39 -0.44 14.24 -5.64
C ALA A 39 -0.84 15.71 -5.87
N PRO A 40 -0.81 16.22 -7.12
CA PRO A 40 -1.00 17.66 -7.39
C PRO A 40 -2.30 18.27 -6.84
N LEU A 41 -3.39 17.48 -6.77
CA LEU A 41 -4.68 17.96 -6.27
C LEU A 41 -4.80 17.94 -4.75
N ILE A 42 -4.11 17.03 -4.07
CA ILE A 42 -4.19 16.83 -2.61
C ILE A 42 -3.05 17.54 -1.87
N SER A 43 -1.91 17.74 -2.51
CA SER A 43 -0.79 18.51 -1.94
C SER A 43 -1.15 19.95 -1.53
N ALA A 44 -2.16 20.55 -2.18
CA ALA A 44 -2.70 21.86 -1.83
C ALA A 44 -3.86 21.83 -0.81
N ASP A 45 -4.45 20.65 -0.57
CA ASP A 45 -5.51 20.41 0.42
C ASP A 45 -5.27 19.08 1.16
N PRO A 46 -4.29 19.05 2.08
CA PRO A 46 -3.90 17.82 2.75
C PRO A 46 -4.95 17.28 3.72
N LEU A 47 -5.97 18.07 4.07
CA LEU A 47 -7.08 17.61 4.93
C LEU A 47 -8.15 16.86 4.14
N ALA A 48 -8.19 17.03 2.81
CA ALA A 48 -8.98 16.22 1.89
C ALA A 48 -8.28 14.91 1.46
N ASP A 49 -7.08 14.64 1.96
CA ASP A 49 -6.31 13.44 1.63
C ASP A 49 -6.96 12.18 2.20
N GLY A 50 -7.57 11.36 1.34
CA GLY A 50 -8.11 10.04 1.71
C GLY A 50 -7.01 8.98 1.60
N THR A 51 -6.70 8.29 2.70
CA THR A 51 -5.60 7.32 2.73
C THR A 51 -6.05 5.94 2.28
N ASP A 52 -7.10 5.42 2.92
CA ASP A 52 -7.52 4.02 2.78
C ASP A 52 -9.03 3.89 2.97
N THR A 53 -9.61 2.90 2.31
CA THR A 53 -11.00 2.47 2.54
C THR A 53 -11.00 0.99 2.93
N TYR A 54 -11.73 0.67 4.01
CA TYR A 54 -11.88 -0.69 4.51
C TYR A 54 -13.35 -1.10 4.42
N ALA A 55 -13.60 -2.33 4.00
CA ALA A 55 -14.92 -2.94 4.02
C ALA A 55 -14.82 -4.35 4.62
N PHE A 56 -15.61 -4.62 5.64
CA PHE A 56 -15.62 -5.91 6.33
C PHE A 56 -17.00 -6.24 6.89
N ILE A 57 -17.28 -7.53 7.09
CA ILE A 57 -18.52 -7.97 7.73
C ILE A 57 -18.49 -7.50 9.20
N SER A 58 -19.55 -6.81 9.62
CA SER A 58 -19.66 -6.30 10.99
C SER A 58 -19.65 -7.46 12.00
N PRO A 59 -18.74 -7.45 13.00
CA PRO A 59 -18.62 -8.54 13.97
C PRO A 59 -19.83 -8.63 14.92
N ASP A 60 -20.48 -7.51 15.18
CA ASP A 60 -21.68 -7.38 16.02
C ASP A 60 -22.99 -7.51 15.23
N ARG A 61 -22.96 -7.28 13.90
CA ARG A 61 -24.09 -7.48 12.97
C ARG A 61 -23.65 -8.23 11.70
N PRO A 62 -23.53 -9.57 11.76
CA PRO A 62 -22.94 -10.37 10.67
C PRO A 62 -23.69 -10.33 9.32
N ASN A 63 -24.94 -9.89 9.30
CA ASN A 63 -25.72 -9.70 8.07
C ASN A 63 -25.50 -8.31 7.43
N SER A 64 -24.46 -7.58 7.85
CA SER A 64 -24.15 -6.24 7.34
C SER A 64 -22.66 -6.07 7.08
N VAL A 65 -22.34 -5.17 6.14
CA VAL A 65 -20.98 -4.72 5.87
C VAL A 65 -20.76 -3.38 6.55
N THR A 66 -19.65 -3.26 7.25
CA THR A 66 -19.13 -2.01 7.78
C THR A 66 -18.11 -1.47 6.80
N VAL A 67 -18.22 -0.19 6.45
CA VAL A 67 -17.28 0.51 5.57
C VAL A 67 -16.70 1.71 6.31
N LEU A 68 -15.37 1.83 6.29
CA LEU A 68 -14.62 2.93 6.88
C LEU A 68 -13.79 3.60 5.78
N ALA A 69 -13.76 4.93 5.78
CA ALA A 69 -12.83 5.73 4.99
C ALA A 69 -11.94 6.52 5.93
N ASN A 70 -10.63 6.41 5.74
CA ASN A 70 -9.63 7.15 6.49
C ASN A 70 -9.18 8.38 5.70
N PHE A 71 -9.01 9.47 6.43
CA PHE A 71 -8.50 10.74 5.92
C PHE A 71 -7.42 11.23 6.87
N ILE A 72 -6.55 12.11 6.37
CA ILE A 72 -5.42 12.69 7.12
C ILE A 72 -4.38 11.60 7.46
N PRO A 73 -3.29 11.50 6.68
CA PRO A 73 -2.23 10.50 6.93
C PRO A 73 -1.34 10.86 8.14
N ASP A 74 -0.47 9.92 8.51
CA ASP A 74 0.65 10.02 9.48
C ASP A 74 0.46 10.99 10.66
N GLU A 75 -0.30 10.54 11.67
CA GLU A 75 -0.48 11.23 12.95
C GLU A 75 0.56 10.76 13.98
N ASN A 76 1.84 11.00 13.71
CA ASN A 76 2.93 10.59 14.61
C ASN A 76 2.78 11.25 16.00
N PRO A 77 2.63 10.48 17.10
CA PRO A 77 2.42 11.00 18.45
C PRO A 77 3.54 11.92 18.97
N ALA A 78 4.75 11.83 18.40
CA ALA A 78 5.88 12.68 18.76
C ALA A 78 5.85 14.06 18.05
N GLY A 79 4.92 14.30 17.13
CA GLY A 79 4.86 15.46 16.24
C GLY A 79 4.36 16.77 16.86
N GLY A 80 3.99 16.79 18.14
CA GLY A 80 3.38 17.95 18.80
C GLY A 80 1.89 17.71 19.10
N PRO A 81 1.10 18.73 19.47
CA PRO A 81 -0.27 18.47 19.87
C PRO A 81 -1.06 17.97 18.64
N ASN A 82 -1.65 16.78 18.74
CA ASN A 82 -2.47 16.16 17.70
C ASN A 82 -3.73 17.00 17.46
N PHE A 83 -3.65 17.98 16.56
CA PHE A 83 -4.76 18.85 16.14
C PHE A 83 -5.38 18.38 14.82
N PHE A 84 -5.38 17.07 14.56
CA PHE A 84 -5.97 16.51 13.36
C PHE A 84 -7.49 16.53 13.50
N LYS A 85 -8.12 17.43 12.76
CA LYS A 85 -9.56 17.60 12.69
C LYS A 85 -9.97 17.55 11.23
N PHE A 86 -11.18 17.08 10.99
CA PHE A 86 -11.83 17.28 9.69
C PHE A 86 -11.93 18.77 9.39
N ASP A 87 -11.73 19.13 8.12
CA ASP A 87 -11.94 20.50 7.66
C ASP A 87 -13.44 20.71 7.39
N ASP A 88 -14.01 21.79 7.92
CA ASP A 88 -15.43 22.11 7.76
C ASP A 88 -15.80 22.46 6.30
N SER A 89 -14.80 22.74 5.45
CA SER A 89 -14.99 23.06 4.03
C SER A 89 -14.87 21.85 3.09
N VAL A 90 -14.45 20.68 3.60
CA VAL A 90 -14.28 19.47 2.80
C VAL A 90 -15.51 18.57 2.92
N LEU A 91 -15.99 18.08 1.78
CA LEU A 91 -17.08 17.10 1.73
C LEU A 91 -16.51 15.67 1.80
N TYR A 92 -16.58 15.07 2.99
CA TYR A 92 -16.23 13.66 3.21
C TYR A 92 -17.45 12.77 2.97
N GLN A 93 -17.41 11.93 1.94
CA GLN A 93 -18.53 11.05 1.59
C GLN A 93 -18.07 9.68 1.10
N ILE A 94 -18.82 8.64 1.47
CA ILE A 94 -18.74 7.30 0.88
C ILE A 94 -20.00 7.12 0.05
N ARG A 95 -19.85 6.71 -1.21
CA ARG A 95 -20.96 6.54 -2.16
C ARG A 95 -20.97 5.09 -2.62
N PHE A 96 -22.17 4.52 -2.70
CA PHE A 96 -22.39 3.12 -3.03
C PHE A 96 -23.25 3.03 -4.28
N ASP A 97 -22.70 2.46 -5.34
CA ASP A 97 -23.52 2.00 -6.46
C ASP A 97 -24.13 0.63 -6.07
N ASN A 98 -25.44 0.62 -5.84
CA ASN A 98 -26.17 -0.60 -5.47
C ASN A 98 -26.94 -1.21 -6.65
N ASN A 99 -26.93 -0.56 -7.81
CA ASN A 99 -27.75 -0.93 -8.96
C ASN A 99 -26.88 -1.40 -10.16
N GLY A 100 -25.58 -1.10 -10.14
CA GLY A 100 -24.57 -1.52 -11.10
C GLY A 100 -24.47 -0.66 -12.36
N ASP A 101 -25.02 0.56 -12.35
CA ASP A 101 -24.99 1.47 -13.50
C ASP A 101 -23.74 2.36 -13.56
N GLY A 102 -22.89 2.34 -12.52
CA GLY A 102 -21.69 3.17 -12.43
C GLY A 102 -21.99 4.66 -12.23
N LEU A 103 -23.23 5.01 -11.87
CA LEU A 103 -23.63 6.34 -11.48
C LEU A 103 -23.63 6.49 -9.96
N LEU A 104 -23.79 7.73 -9.54
CA LEU A 104 -23.78 8.12 -8.14
C LEU A 104 -25.20 8.06 -7.58
N ASP A 105 -25.47 7.10 -6.69
CA ASP A 105 -26.66 7.05 -5.83
C ASP A 105 -26.47 7.87 -4.54
#